data_AF-A0A4R2HKP0-F1
#
_entry.id   AF-A0A4R2HKP0-F1
#
_cell.length_a   1.000
_cell.length_b   1.000
_cell.length_c   1.000
_cell.angle_alpha   90.00
_cell.angle_beta   90.00
_cell.angle_gamma   90.00
#
_symmetry.space_group_name_H-M   'P 1'
#
loop_
_entity.id
_entity.type
_entity.pdbx_description
1 polymer ?
#
loop_
_entity_poly.entity_id
_entity_poly.type
_entity_poly.pdbx_seq_one_letter_code
_entity_poly.pdbx_strand_id
1 'polypeptide(L)' 'MTHITIENKKYVLIPEESYKALQKSAALKHHPEKTFSIAGARALSKKLIRKWSAEK' A
#
# COMPACT_ATOMS: atom_id res chain seq x y z
N MET A 1 18.87 -6.77 -13.77
CA MET A 1 17.71 -6.02 -14.30
C MET A 1 17.86 -6.03 -15.80
N THR A 2 16.97 -6.74 -16.50
CA THR A 2 17.13 -6.99 -17.94
C THR A 2 16.24 -6.01 -18.70
N HIS A 3 16.83 -5.28 -19.64
CA HIS A 3 16.13 -4.31 -20.46
C HIS A 3 15.79 -4.93 -21.81
N ILE A 4 14.52 -4.84 -22.21
CA ILE A 4 14.06 -5.28 -23.53
C ILE A 4 13.47 -4.07 -24.24
N THR A 5 13.84 -3.88 -25.50
CA THR A 5 13.25 -2.85 -26.36
C THR A 5 12.32 -3.53 -27.36
N ILE A 6 11.02 -3.23 -27.28
CA ILE A 6 10.01 -3.69 -28.25
C ILE A 6 9.33 -2.43 -28.80
N GLU A 7 9.22 -2.30 -30.12
CA GLU A 7 8.52 -1.19 -30.78
C GLU A 7 8.93 0.21 -30.27
N ASN A 8 10.23 0.44 -30.10
CA ASN A 8 10.80 1.71 -29.62
C ASN A 8 10.42 2.09 -28.17
N LYS A 9 9.78 1.19 -27.42
CA LYS A 9 9.47 1.36 -25.99
C LYS A 9 10.45 0.54 -25.15
N LYS A 10 10.88 1.12 -24.03
CA LYS A 10 11.81 0.49 -23.07
C LYS A 10 10.99 -0.27 -22.03
N TYR A 11 11.21 -1.58 -21.95
CA TYR A 11 10.63 -2.44 -20.95
C TYR A 11 11.71 -2.92 -19.99
N VAL A 12 11.29 -3.19 -18.75
CA VAL A 12 12.14 -3.76 -17.72
C VAL A 12 11.52 -5.06 -17.26
N LEU A 13 12.29 -6.14 -17.35
CA LEU A 13 11.95 -7.39 -16.70
C LEU A 13 12.46 -7.39 -15.27
N ILE A 14 11.55 -7.64 -14.35
CA ILE A 14 11.84 -7.83 -12.93
C ILE A 14 11.20 -9.12 -12.42
N PRO A 15 11.79 -9.77 -11.40
CA PRO A 15 11.16 -10.88 -10.72
C PRO A 15 9.83 -10.47 -10.08
N GLU A 16 8.89 -11.43 -9.97
CA GLU A 16 7.55 -11.19 -9.44
C GLU A 16 7.58 -10.63 -8.01
N GLU A 17 8.49 -11.12 -7.17
CA GLU A 17 8.67 -10.63 -5.80
C GLU A 17 9.04 -9.13 -5.77
N SER A 18 9.95 -8.71 -6.65
CA SER A 18 10.34 -7.31 -6.79
C SER A 18 9.20 -6.45 -7.34
N TYR A 19 8.38 -6.99 -8.24
CA TYR A 19 7.18 -6.30 -8.74
C TYR A 19 6.16 -6.07 -7.62
N LYS A 20 5.86 -7.09 -6.80
CA LYS A 20 4.96 -6.97 -5.65
C LYS A 20 5.47 -5.94 -4.63
N ALA A 21 6.77 -5.92 -4.37
CA ALA A 21 7.39 -4.92 -3.49
C ALA A 21 7.24 -3.48 -4.05
N LEU A 22 7.49 -3.29 -5.35
CA LEU A 22 7.30 -2.00 -6.02
C LEU A 22 5.85 -1.54 -5.98
N GLN A 23 4.90 -2.42 -6.26
CA GLN A 23 3.48 -2.12 -6.21
C GLN A 23 3.05 -1.66 -4.80
N LYS A 24 3.51 -2.35 -3.76
CA LYS A 24 3.27 -1.95 -2.36
C LYS A 24 3.87 -0.57 -2.05
N SER A 25 5.09 -0.31 -2.50
CA SER A 25 5.75 0.98 -2.29
C SER A 25 5.05 2.14 -3.03
N ALA A 26 4.55 1.90 -4.24
CA ALA A 26 3.83 2.88 -5.03
C ALA A 26 2.46 3.20 -4.42
N ALA A 27 1.74 2.18 -3.94
CA ALA A 27 0.49 2.35 -3.23
C ALA A 27 0.67 3.23 -1.97
N LEU A 28 1.71 2.99 -1.18
CA LEU A 28 2.02 3.77 0.02
C LEU A 28 2.45 5.23 -0.27
N LYS A 29 3.02 5.49 -1.45
CA LYS A 29 3.36 6.86 -1.89
C LYS A 29 2.14 7.65 -2.35
N HIS A 30 1.23 7.00 -3.08
CA HIS A 30 0.01 7.63 -3.59
C HIS A 30 -1.07 7.79 -2.52
N HIS A 31 -1.19 6.80 -1.64
CA HIS A 31 -2.02 6.84 -0.46
C HIS A 31 -1.07 6.65 0.72
N PRO A 32 -0.62 7.75 1.36
CA PRO A 32 0.02 7.65 2.67
C PRO A 32 -1.06 7.23 3.66
N GLU A 33 -1.51 5.98 3.55
CA GLU A 33 -2.30 5.35 4.58
C GLU A 33 -1.50 5.52 5.87
N LYS A 34 -2.16 6.08 6.89
CA LYS A 34 -1.55 6.18 8.21
C LYS A 34 -1.21 4.76 8.64
N THR A 35 0.05 4.38 8.50
CA THR A 35 0.55 3.09 8.98
C THR A 35 0.48 3.14 10.50
N PHE A 36 -0.66 2.74 11.05
CA PHE A 36 -0.81 2.66 12.49
C PHE A 36 0.06 1.52 13.01
N SER A 37 0.71 1.73 14.15
CA SER A 37 1.15 0.60 14.95
C SER A 37 -0.06 -0.25 15.34
N ILE A 38 0.13 -1.54 15.64
CA ILE A 38 -0.96 -2.44 16.04
C ILE A 38 -1.76 -1.84 17.21
N ALA A 39 -1.08 -1.21 18.17
CA ALA A 39 -1.72 -0.52 19.29
C ALA A 39 -2.54 0.70 18.83
N GLY A 40 -2.00 1.53 17.93
CA GLY A 40 -2.70 2.67 17.37
C GLY A 40 -3.94 2.28 16.57
N ALA A 41 -3.85 1.20 15.79
CA ALA A 41 -4.97 0.65 15.03
C ALA A 41 -6.08 0.18 15.97
N ARG A 42 -5.74 -0.58 17.02
CA ARG A 42 -6.72 -1.04 18.03
C ARG A 42 -7.41 0.13 18.73
N ALA A 43 -6.68 1.18 19.09
CA ALA A 43 -7.24 2.36 19.74
C ALA A 43 -8.20 3.11 18.81
N LEU A 44 -7.81 3.31 17.54
CA LEU A 44 -8.65 3.95 16.54
C LEU A 44 -9.93 3.16 16.28
N SER A 45 -9.83 1.85 16.06
CA SER A 45 -11.00 1.00 15.82
C SER A 45 -11.99 1.06 16.99
N LYS A 46 -11.49 0.96 18.24
CA LYS A 46 -12.35 1.10 19.43
C LYS A 46 -13.04 2.47 19.50
N LYS A 47 -12.33 3.55 19.14
CA LYS A 47 -12.90 4.91 19.10
C LYS A 47 -14.03 5.00 18.07
N LEU A 48 -13.83 4.45 16.88
CA LEU A 48 -14.85 4.45 15.81
C LEU A 48 -16.08 3.62 16.22
N ILE A 49 -15.88 2.44 16.80
CA ILE A 49 -16.96 1.58 17.30
C ILE A 49 -17.79 2.31 18.36
N ARG A 50 -17.12 2.99 19.32
CA ARG A 50 -17.82 3.78 20.34
C ARG A 50 -18.61 4.93 19.74
N LYS A 51 -18.05 5.64 18.75
CA LYS A 51 -18.75 6.73 18.06
C LYS A 51 -20.01 6.21 17.37
N TRP A 52 -19.89 5.10 16.63
CA TRP A 52 -21.02 4.47 15.95
C TRP A 52 -22.07 3.97 16.93
N SER A 53 -21.64 3.39 18.07
CA SER A 53 -22.56 2.96 19.13
C SER A 53 -23.30 4.11 19.80
N ALA A 54 -22.74 5.32 19.82
CA ALA A 54 -23.35 6.50 20.45
C ALA A 54 -24.25 7.31 19.51
N GLU A 55 -24.15 7.07 18.19
CA GLU A 55 -25.05 7.63 17.17
C GLU A 55 -26.38 6.85 17.06
N LYS A 56 -26.53 5.75 17.79
CA LYS A 56 -27.71 4.89 17.82
C LYS A 56 -28.47 5.01 19.14
#